data_AF-A0A940RCZ8-F1
#
_entry.id   AF-A0A940RCZ8-F1
#
_cell.length_a   1.000
_cell.length_b   1.000
_cell.length_c   1.000
_cell.angle_alpha   90.00
_cell.angle_beta   90.00
_cell.angle_gamma   90.00
#
_symmetry.space_group_name_H-M   'P 1'
#
loop_
_entity.id
_entity.type
_entity.pdbx_description
1 polymer ?
#
loop_
_entity_poly.entity_id
_entity_poly.type
_entity_poly.pdbx_seq_one_letter_code
_entity_poly.pdbx_strand_id
1 'polypeptide(L)'
;MQSFRTIKEVFQQLITQYSSDLQQTETLWNEIESNYSHSGRHYHTLAHLDQMLSELLGVQTKIRDWNTVLFALFYHDIIYKPTSSHNEEKSAELAEVRLKQIGYPGEQIEKCK
;
A
#
# COMPACT_ATOMS: atom_id res chain seq x y z
N MET A 1 -9.45 17.15 -17.92
CA MET A 1 -8.15 17.17 -17.22
C MET A 1 -8.17 16.07 -16.19
N GLN A 2 -7.41 14.98 -16.40
CA GLN A 2 -7.15 14.06 -15.29
C GLN A 2 -6.23 14.80 -14.33
N SER A 3 -6.70 15.08 -13.12
CA SER A 3 -5.84 15.58 -12.06
C SER A 3 -4.84 14.46 -11.74
N PHE A 4 -3.55 14.69 -11.93
CA PHE A 4 -2.53 13.76 -11.45
C PHE A 4 -2.64 13.73 -9.93
N ARG A 5 -2.96 12.56 -9.38
CA ARG A 5 -2.97 12.33 -7.94
C ARG A 5 -1.60 11.80 -7.55
N THR A 6 -1.03 12.38 -6.51
CA THR A 6 0.17 11.86 -5.86
C THR A 6 -0.13 10.50 -5.23
N ILE A 7 0.91 9.68 -5.05
CA ILE A 7 0.77 8.39 -4.37
C ILE A 7 0.20 8.51 -2.94
N LYS A 8 0.52 9.62 -2.23
CA LYS A 8 -0.08 9.95 -0.94
C LYS A 8 -1.60 10.10 -1.05
N GLU A 9 -2.07 10.91 -2.00
CA GLU A 9 -3.50 11.15 -2.19
C GLU A 9 -4.23 9.86 -2.59
N VAL A 10 -3.61 9.00 -3.39
CA VAL A 10 -4.19 7.69 -3.75
C VAL A 10 -4.32 6.80 -2.53
N PHE A 11 -3.29 6.70 -1.69
CA PHE A 11 -3.36 5.92 -0.45
C PHE A 11 -4.42 6.47 0.52
N GLN A 12 -4.43 7.77 0.77
CA GLN A 12 -5.39 8.39 1.68
C GLN A 12 -6.83 8.17 1.18
N GLN A 13 -7.08 8.36 -0.12
CA GLN A 13 -8.39 8.08 -0.71
C GLN A 13 -8.79 6.62 -0.59
N LEU A 14 -7.84 5.69 -0.72
CA LEU A 14 -8.07 4.27 -0.52
C LEU A 14 -8.51 3.98 0.92
N ILE A 15 -7.81 4.52 1.92
CA ILE A 15 -8.17 4.34 3.34
C ILE A 15 -9.54 4.95 3.66
N THR A 16 -9.83 6.14 3.12
CA THR A 16 -11.11 6.83 3.40
C THR A 16 -12.36 6.11 2.89
N GLN A 17 -12.20 5.10 2.04
CA GLN A 17 -13.31 4.23 1.63
C GLN A 17 -13.74 3.25 2.73
N TYR A 18 -12.87 3.01 3.73
CA TYR A 18 -13.07 2.00 4.77
C TYR A 18 -13.03 2.60 6.19
N SER A 19 -12.34 3.71 6.39
CA SER A 19 -12.29 4.43 7.67
C SER A 19 -12.55 5.92 7.49
N SER A 20 -13.36 6.50 8.38
CA SER A 20 -13.58 7.96 8.45
C SER A 20 -12.60 8.68 9.39
N ASP A 21 -11.69 7.94 10.02
CA ASP A 21 -10.70 8.51 10.94
C ASP A 21 -9.51 9.09 10.16
N LEU A 22 -9.47 10.43 10.07
CA LEU A 22 -8.40 11.16 9.39
C LEU A 22 -7.06 11.04 10.11
N GLN A 23 -7.05 10.90 11.43
CA GLN A 23 -5.82 10.70 12.20
C GLN A 23 -5.25 9.31 11.94
N GLN A 24 -6.11 8.28 11.89
CA GLN A 24 -5.70 6.94 11.47
C GLN A 24 -5.15 6.96 10.04
N THR A 25 -5.84 7.63 9.12
CA THR A 25 -5.41 7.76 7.71
C THR A 25 -4.01 8.35 7.59
N GLU A 26 -3.73 9.46 8.29
CA GLU A 26 -2.40 10.08 8.27
C GLU A 26 -1.34 9.20 8.94
N THR A 27 -1.70 8.52 10.03
CA THR A 27 -0.80 7.59 10.73
C THR A 27 -0.38 6.44 9.82
N LEU A 28 -1.31 5.85 9.09
CA LEU A 28 -1.02 4.77 8.14
C LEU A 28 -0.18 5.27 6.96
N TRP A 29 -0.43 6.48 6.45
CA TRP A 29 0.42 7.06 5.41
C TRP A 29 1.85 7.27 5.90
N ASN A 30 2.03 7.83 7.10
CA ASN A 30 3.36 8.07 7.67
C ASN A 30 4.13 6.75 7.88
N GLU A 31 3.43 5.65 8.17
CA GLU A 31 4.05 4.31 8.22
C GLU A 31 4.57 3.88 6.84
N ILE A 32 3.78 4.04 5.77
CA ILE A 32 4.23 3.79 4.38
C ILE A 32 5.45 4.66 4.07
N GLU A 33 5.32 5.97 4.22
CA GLU A 33 6.34 6.95 3.85
C GLU A 33 7.67 6.69 4.57
N SER A 34 7.62 6.44 5.88
CA SER A 34 8.81 6.16 6.68
C SER A 34 9.53 4.88 6.23
N ASN A 35 8.79 3.80 5.98
CA ASN A 35 9.39 2.52 5.57
C ASN A 35 10.02 2.59 4.18
N TYR A 36 9.39 3.26 3.22
CA TYR A 36 9.90 3.40 1.85
C TYR A 36 10.94 4.52 1.68
N SER A 37 11.09 5.41 2.65
CA SER A 37 12.10 6.48 2.66
C SER A 37 13.36 6.13 3.45
N HIS A 38 13.47 4.90 3.97
CA HIS A 38 14.62 4.50 4.78
C HIS A 38 15.92 4.48 3.95
N SER A 39 16.99 5.09 4.48
CA SER A 39 18.23 5.39 3.73
C SER A 39 18.98 4.17 3.17
N GLY A 40 18.68 2.96 3.63
CA GLY A 40 19.22 1.71 3.09
C GLY A 40 18.50 1.18 1.84
N ARG A 41 17.42 1.83 1.39
CA ARG A 41 16.67 1.44 0.19
C ARG A 41 17.15 2.24 -1.03
N HIS A 42 17.92 1.58 -1.90
CA HIS A 42 18.26 2.13 -3.21
C HIS A 42 17.20 1.79 -4.28
N TYR A 43 16.54 0.66 -4.10
CA TYR A 43 15.41 0.17 -4.89
C TYR A 43 14.22 -0.09 -3.93
N HIS A 44 12.99 -0.04 -4.43
CA HIS A 44 11.75 -0.05 -3.62
C HIS A 44 11.60 1.18 -2.73
N THR A 45 11.50 2.35 -3.37
CA THR A 45 11.23 3.66 -2.74
C THR A 45 9.81 4.12 -3.07
N LEU A 46 9.37 5.27 -2.55
CA LEU A 46 8.10 5.88 -2.96
C LEU A 46 8.00 6.13 -4.47
N ALA A 47 9.13 6.46 -5.11
CA ALA A 47 9.18 6.64 -6.56
C ALA A 47 8.92 5.33 -7.32
N HIS A 48 9.35 4.19 -6.76
CA HIS A 48 9.07 2.89 -7.34
C HIS A 48 7.58 2.55 -7.27
N LEU A 49 6.94 2.81 -6.12
CA LEU A 49 5.50 2.61 -5.98
C LEU A 49 4.70 3.51 -6.93
N ASP A 50 5.13 4.75 -7.15
CA ASP A 50 4.51 5.68 -8.09
C ASP A 50 4.60 5.18 -9.55
N GLN A 51 5.75 4.60 -9.92
CA GLN A 51 5.91 3.95 -11.22
C GLN A 51 4.98 2.74 -11.38
N MET A 52 4.95 1.83 -10.39
CA MET A 52 4.07 0.66 -10.43
C MET A 52 2.59 1.06 -10.50
N LEU A 53 2.18 2.08 -9.75
CA LEU A 53 0.83 2.62 -9.80
C LEU A 53 0.48 3.12 -11.21
N SER A 54 1.41 3.83 -11.86
CA SER A 54 1.22 4.32 -13.23
C SER A 54 1.01 3.17 -14.22
N GLU A 55 1.76 2.07 -14.08
CA GLU A 55 1.58 0.87 -14.90
C GLU A 55 0.22 0.20 -14.64
N LEU A 56 -0.17 0.07 -13.37
CA LEU A 56 -1.45 -0.51 -12.96
C LEU A 56 -2.65 0.30 -13.46
N LEU A 57 -2.55 1.63 -13.48
CA LEU A 57 -3.59 2.49 -14.03
C LEU A 57 -3.86 2.20 -15.52
N GLY A 58 -2.83 1.83 -16.28
CA GLY A 58 -2.97 1.43 -17.69
C GLY A 58 -3.82 0.17 -17.90
N VAL A 59 -3.98 -0.66 -16.86
CA VAL A 59 -4.76 -1.90 -16.90
C VAL A 59 -5.93 -1.91 -15.90
N GLN A 60 -6.23 -0.78 -15.26
CA GLN A 60 -7.25 -0.68 -14.21
C GLN A 60 -8.60 -1.27 -14.62
N THR A 61 -9.04 -1.03 -15.86
CA THR A 61 -10.31 -1.52 -16.40
C THR A 61 -10.39 -3.05 -16.52
N LYS A 62 -9.25 -3.74 -16.46
CA LYS A 62 -9.15 -5.21 -16.50
C LYS A 62 -9.07 -5.81 -15.10
N ILE A 63 -8.90 -4.99 -14.06
CA ILE A 63 -8.73 -5.45 -12.68
C ILE A 63 -10.09 -5.46 -11.99
N ARG A 64 -10.51 -6.65 -11.55
CA ARG A 64 -11.79 -6.83 -10.85
C ARG A 64 -11.78 -6.27 -9.42
N ASP A 65 -10.66 -6.42 -8.72
CA ASP A 65 -10.52 -6.05 -7.29
C ASP A 65 -9.43 -4.99 -7.13
N TRP A 66 -9.73 -3.78 -7.60
CA TRP A 66 -8.76 -2.69 -7.67
C TRP A 66 -8.22 -2.29 -6.29
N ASN A 67 -9.08 -2.26 -5.27
CA ASN A 67 -8.68 -1.88 -3.93
C ASN A 67 -7.73 -2.91 -3.30
N THR A 68 -7.96 -4.22 -3.49
CA THR A 68 -7.02 -5.26 -3.06
C THR A 68 -5.66 -5.09 -3.76
N VAL A 69 -5.65 -4.86 -5.08
CA VAL A 69 -4.41 -4.65 -5.83
C VAL A 69 -3.65 -3.42 -5.33
N LEU A 70 -4.34 -2.33 -5.02
CA LEU A 70 -3.69 -1.15 -4.43
C LEU A 70 -3.13 -1.45 -3.04
N PHE A 71 -3.87 -2.14 -2.16
CA PHE A 71 -3.34 -2.51 -0.85
C PHE A 71 -2.11 -3.42 -0.97
N ALA A 72 -2.15 -4.43 -1.86
CA ALA A 72 -1.00 -5.26 -2.16
C ALA A 72 0.18 -4.41 -2.66
N LEU A 73 -0.04 -3.47 -3.59
CA LEU A 73 0.99 -2.54 -4.06
C LEU A 73 1.66 -1.78 -2.90
N PHE A 74 0.88 -1.16 -2.02
CA PHE A 74 1.44 -0.35 -0.93
C PHE A 74 2.21 -1.18 0.11
N TYR A 75 1.75 -2.40 0.38
CA TYR A 75 2.33 -3.24 1.42
C TYR A 75 3.35 -4.28 0.92
N HIS A 76 3.46 -4.61 -0.38
CA HIS A 76 4.22 -5.79 -0.86
C HIS A 76 5.67 -5.90 -0.35
N ASP A 77 6.37 -4.77 -0.22
CA ASP A 77 7.77 -4.72 0.23
C ASP A 77 7.99 -3.65 1.30
N ILE A 78 6.99 -3.40 2.13
CA ILE A 78 7.06 -2.37 3.17
C ILE A 78 8.09 -2.72 4.27
N ILE A 79 8.26 -4.01 4.58
CA ILE A 79 9.29 -4.48 5.51
C ILE A 79 10.55 -4.78 4.72
N TYR A 80 11.65 -4.10 5.03
CA TYR A 80 12.93 -4.34 4.39
C TYR A 80 14.05 -4.50 5.39
N LYS A 81 14.62 -5.70 5.39
CA LYS A 81 15.84 -6.04 6.10
C LYS A 81 16.73 -6.85 5.16
N PRO A 82 17.86 -6.29 4.67
CA PRO A 82 18.70 -6.92 3.63
C PRO A 82 19.16 -8.34 3.95
N THR A 83 19.27 -8.69 5.23
CA THR A 83 19.77 -9.99 5.70
C THR A 83 18.66 -11.00 6.03
N SER A 84 17.41 -10.69 5.71
CA SER A 84 16.23 -11.48 6.09
C SER A 84 15.50 -12.03 4.87
N SER A 85 15.17 -13.33 4.90
CA SER A 85 14.31 -14.00 3.92
C SER A 85 12.81 -13.90 4.23
N HIS A 86 12.43 -13.24 5.33
CA HIS A 86 11.04 -13.16 5.81
C HIS A 86 10.40 -11.79 5.56
N ASN A 87 10.96 -10.99 4.66
CA ASN A 87 10.49 -9.62 4.43
C ASN A 87 9.09 -9.59 3.82
N GLU A 88 8.84 -10.45 2.83
CA GLU A 88 7.54 -10.60 2.17
C GLU A 88 6.47 -11.08 3.16
N GLU A 89 6.74 -12.15 3.91
CA GLU A 89 5.83 -12.68 4.92
C GLU A 89 5.46 -11.62 5.97
N LYS A 90 6.45 -10.88 6.50
CA LYS A 90 6.20 -9.81 7.48
C LYS A 90 5.46 -8.61 6.89
N SER A 91 5.66 -8.35 5.60
CA SER A 91 4.94 -7.32 4.87
C SER A 91 3.46 -7.69 4.74
N ALA A 92 3.16 -8.95 4.42
CA ALA A 92 1.80 -9.49 4.38
C ALA A 92 1.14 -9.51 5.77
N GLU A 93 1.86 -9.90 6.81
CA GLU A 93 1.38 -9.83 8.21
C GLU A 93 1.02 -8.39 8.61
N LEU A 94 1.89 -7.42 8.29
CA LEU A 94 1.62 -6.01 8.55
C LEU A 94 0.37 -5.53 7.79
N ALA A 95 0.25 -5.89 6.51
CA ALA A 95 -0.93 -5.57 5.71
C ALA A 95 -2.20 -6.10 6.36
N GLU A 96 -2.22 -7.37 6.76
CA GLU A 96 -3.37 -7.99 7.43
C GLU A 96 -3.77 -7.22 8.70
N VAL A 97 -2.80 -6.83 9.53
CA VAL A 97 -3.08 -6.06 10.75
C VAL A 97 -3.71 -4.70 10.41
N ARG A 98 -3.15 -3.94 9.45
CA ARG A 98 -3.67 -2.62 9.08
C ARG A 98 -5.03 -2.69 8.38
N LEU A 99 -5.24 -3.67 7.52
CA LEU A 99 -6.50 -3.88 6.81
C LEU A 99 -7.63 -4.26 7.77
N LYS A 100 -7.35 -5.09 8.78
CA LYS A 100 -8.31 -5.38 9.86
C LYS A 100 -8.65 -4.11 10.66
N GLN A 101 -7.66 -3.26 10.96
CA GLN A 101 -7.85 -2.02 11.72
C GLN A 101 -8.76 -1.00 11.03
N ILE A 102 -8.80 -0.98 9.69
CA ILE A 102 -9.69 -0.10 8.92
C ILE A 102 -11.01 -0.78 8.54
N GLY A 103 -11.27 -2.01 8.99
CA GLY A 103 -12.48 -2.74 8.66
C GLY A 103 -12.54 -3.27 7.22
N TYR A 104 -11.40 -3.50 6.58
CA TYR A 104 -11.37 -4.10 5.25
C TYR A 104 -11.90 -5.55 5.30
N PRO A 105 -12.71 -5.99 4.32
CA PRO A 105 -13.35 -7.31 4.38
C PRO A 105 -12.34 -8.47 4.40
N GLY A 106 -12.55 -9.42 5.32
CA GLY A 106 -11.57 -10.49 5.60
C GLY A 106 -11.25 -11.39 4.41
N GLU A 107 -12.22 -11.71 3.55
CA GLU A 107 -12.00 -12.54 2.35
C GLU A 107 -11.05 -11.88 1.33
N GLN A 108 -10.94 -10.55 1.38
CA GLN A 108 -10.12 -9.75 0.49
C GLN A 108 -8.72 -9.58 1.08
N ILE A 109 -8.59 -9.56 2.42
CA ILE A 109 -7.30 -9.56 3.12
C ILE A 109 -6.48 -10.79 2.74
N GLU A 110 -7.10 -11.97 2.64
CA GLU A 110 -6.40 -13.20 2.25
C GLU A 110 -5.81 -13.16 0.84
N LYS A 111 -6.28 -12.24 -0.03
CA LYS A 111 -5.73 -12.05 -1.37
C LYS A 111 -4.54 -11.09 -1.42
N CYS A 112 -4.25 -10.39 -0.31
CA CYS A 112 -3.09 -9.52 -0.15
C CYS A 112 -1.86 -10.27 0.40
N LYS A 113 -2.03 -11.52 0.83
CA LYS A 113 -0.96 -12.44 1.27
C LYS A 113 -0.40 -13.19 0.07
#